data_AF-A0AAD6RBJ6-F1
#
_entry.id   AF-A0AAD6RBJ6-F1
#
_cell.length_a   1.000
_cell.length_b   1.000
_cell.length_c   1.000
_cell.angle_alpha   90.00
_cell.angle_beta   90.00
_cell.angle_gamma   90.00
#
_symmetry.space_group_name_H-M   'P 1'
#
loop_
_entity.id
_entity.type
_entity.pdbx_description
1 polymer ?
#
loop_
_entity_poly.entity_id
_entity_poly.type
_entity_poly.pdbx_seq_one_letter_code
_entity_poly.pdbx_strand_id
1 'polypeptide(L)'
;MAAFVRSLVLALMVSRFINIMASDDDPYDAICSPIWGYFPDCAEYLGGLTHHLPKKCCHSIRKLNEIAKKTKKGPKVVCFCIEAFMVPQDFHLKPSRIKKLPKKCHTDILFPISETMNCSFDER
;
A
#
# COMPACT_ATOMS: atom_id res chain seq x y z
N MET A 1 -38.50 37.81 -9.27
CA MET A 1 -38.32 36.92 -8.09
C MET A 1 -37.78 35.55 -8.48
N ALA A 2 -38.39 34.81 -9.43
CA ALA A 2 -37.92 33.48 -9.83
C ALA A 2 -36.48 33.42 -10.42
N ALA A 3 -36.03 34.46 -11.13
CA ALA A 3 -34.67 34.52 -11.69
C ALA A 3 -33.59 34.68 -10.61
N PHE A 4 -33.85 35.49 -9.58
CA PHE A 4 -32.96 35.64 -8.43
C PHE A 4 -32.84 34.33 -7.64
N VAL A 5 -33.96 33.61 -7.46
CA VAL A 5 -33.98 32.29 -6.80
C VAL A 5 -33.21 31.26 -7.62
N ARG A 6 -33.34 31.24 -8.95
CA ARG A 6 -32.56 30.36 -9.83
C ARG A 6 -31.06 30.65 -9.77
N SER A 7 -30.66 31.93 -9.79
CA SER A 7 -29.26 32.32 -9.66
C SER A 7 -28.69 31.97 -8.29
N LEU A 8 -29.48 32.12 -7.21
CA LEU A 8 -29.07 31.73 -5.86
C LEU A 8 -28.92 30.21 -5.73
N VAL A 9 -29.86 29.44 -6.27
CA VAL A 9 -29.81 27.97 -6.29
C VAL A 9 -28.61 27.47 -7.09
N LEU A 10 -28.33 28.06 -8.25
CA LEU A 10 -27.14 27.72 -9.04
C LEU A 10 -25.84 28.07 -8.30
N ALA A 11 -25.76 29.24 -7.65
CA ALA A 11 -24.59 29.62 -6.85
C ALA A 11 -24.37 28.71 -5.63
N LEU A 12 -25.43 28.25 -4.98
CA LEU A 12 -25.37 27.28 -3.87
C LEU A 12 -24.95 25.88 -4.34
N MET A 13 -25.35 25.47 -5.55
CA MET A 13 -24.89 24.22 -6.15
C MET A 13 -23.40 24.29 -6.51
N VAL A 14 -22.92 25.40 -7.10
CA VAL A 14 -21.49 25.56 -7.45
C VAL A 14 -20.59 25.63 -6.22
N SER A 15 -21.03 26.30 -5.14
CA SER A 15 -20.26 26.39 -3.89
C SER A 15 -20.11 25.05 -3.14
N ARG A 16 -21.00 24.07 -3.40
CA ARG A 16 -20.83 22.68 -2.92
C ARG A 16 -19.73 21.92 -3.67
N PHE A 17 -19.38 22.31 -4.89
CA PHE A 17 -18.32 21.66 -5.67
C PHE A 17 -16.90 22.15 -5.33
N ILE A 18 -16.74 23.27 -4.61
CA ILE A 18 -15.40 23.84 -4.30
C ILE A 18 -14.82 23.28 -3.00
N ASN A 19 -15.59 22.52 -2.21
CA ASN A 19 -15.12 21.90 -0.97
C ASN A 19 -14.96 20.38 -1.11
N ILE A 20 -14.09 19.95 -2.03
CA ILE A 20 -13.57 18.59 -2.04
C ILE A 20 -12.06 18.70 -1.79
N MET A 21 -11.56 17.90 -0.84
CA MET A 21 -10.23 17.89 -0.23
C MET A 21 -10.10 18.73 1.05
N ALA A 22 -10.94 18.45 2.03
CA ALA A 22 -10.38 18.28 3.37
C ALA A 22 -9.79 16.85 3.39
N SER A 23 -8.48 16.71 3.22
CA SER A 23 -7.83 15.47 3.65
C SER A 23 -7.91 15.46 5.16
N ASP A 24 -8.85 14.70 5.69
CA ASP A 24 -8.62 14.10 7.00
C ASP A 24 -7.40 13.19 6.79
N ASP A 25 -6.19 13.74 6.96
CA ASP A 25 -4.96 12.96 6.86
C ASP A 25 -4.99 11.95 8.00
N ASP A 26 -5.58 10.77 7.74
CA ASP A 26 -5.51 9.66 8.66
C ASP A 26 -4.03 9.37 8.89
N PRO A 27 -3.52 9.44 10.14
CA PRO A 27 -2.14 9.11 10.44
C PRO A 27 -1.72 7.75 9.88
N TYR A 28 -2.68 6.84 9.73
CA TYR A 28 -2.52 5.56 9.05
C TYR A 28 -2.13 5.70 7.57
N ASP A 29 -2.85 6.52 6.80
CA ASP A 29 -2.61 6.74 5.37
C ASP A 29 -1.25 7.40 5.14
N ALA A 30 -0.89 8.38 5.98
CA ALA A 30 0.43 9.01 5.91
C ALA A 30 1.58 8.01 6.12
N ILE A 31 1.39 7.02 7.01
CA ILE A 31 2.38 5.97 7.28
C ILE A 31 2.44 4.94 6.14
N CYS A 32 1.27 4.51 5.63
CA CYS A 32 1.19 3.40 4.68
C CYS A 32 1.29 3.81 3.20
N SER A 33 0.98 5.06 2.85
CA SER A 33 1.05 5.58 1.48
C SER A 33 2.40 5.30 0.78
N PRO A 34 3.58 5.51 1.42
CA PRO A 34 4.85 5.13 0.80
C PRO A 34 4.95 3.63 0.50
N ILE A 35 4.45 2.76 1.38
CA ILE A 35 4.49 1.31 1.22
C ILE A 35 3.57 0.87 0.06
N TRP A 36 2.37 1.44 -0.02
CA TRP A 36 1.43 1.18 -1.11
C TRP A 36 1.92 1.72 -2.46
N GLY A 37 2.82 2.71 -2.47
CA GLY A 37 3.51 3.14 -3.69
C GLY A 37 4.52 2.11 -4.24
N TYR A 38 4.98 1.16 -3.42
CA TYR A 38 6.02 0.21 -3.79
C TYR A 38 5.53 -1.25 -3.87
N PHE A 39 4.74 -1.71 -2.90
CA PHE A 39 4.33 -3.12 -2.82
C PHE A 39 3.58 -3.65 -4.07
N PRO A 40 2.68 -2.88 -4.72
CA PRO A 40 1.95 -3.36 -5.90
C PRO A 40 2.84 -3.79 -7.06
N ASP A 41 4.05 -3.22 -7.20
CA ASP A 41 5.01 -3.61 -8.24
C ASP A 41 5.41 -5.10 -8.16
N CYS A 42 5.21 -5.72 -6.99
CA CYS A 42 5.50 -7.13 -6.73
C CYS A 42 4.25 -8.00 -6.55
N ALA A 43 3.11 -7.41 -6.19
CA ALA A 43 1.94 -8.14 -5.70
C ALA A 43 1.45 -9.21 -6.67
N GLU A 44 1.31 -8.89 -7.96
CA GLU A 44 0.84 -9.84 -8.98
C GLU A 44 1.77 -11.05 -9.14
N TYR A 45 3.09 -10.82 -9.17
CA TYR A 45 4.06 -11.92 -9.25
C TYR A 45 4.03 -12.78 -7.99
N LEU A 46 3.93 -12.14 -6.83
CA LEU A 46 3.90 -12.84 -5.54
C LEU A 46 2.61 -13.64 -5.38
N GLY A 47 1.46 -13.13 -5.83
CA GLY A 47 0.18 -13.85 -5.90
C GLY A 47 0.10 -14.89 -7.02
N GLY A 48 1.08 -14.90 -7.93
CA GLY A 48 1.15 -15.86 -9.04
C GLY A 48 0.26 -15.53 -10.23
N LEU A 49 -0.23 -14.29 -10.32
CA LEU A 49 -0.96 -13.76 -11.47
C LEU A 49 -0.04 -13.55 -12.69
N THR A 50 1.26 -13.31 -12.45
CA THR A 50 2.26 -13.20 -13.51
C THR A 50 3.38 -14.23 -13.36
N HIS A 51 3.87 -14.74 -14.49
CA HIS A 51 4.95 -15.73 -14.50
C HIS A 51 6.31 -15.11 -14.19
N HIS A 52 6.58 -13.93 -14.76
CA HIS A 52 7.86 -13.23 -14.67
C HIS A 52 7.85 -12.17 -13.57
N LEU A 53 8.99 -12.00 -12.91
CA LEU A 53 9.17 -10.97 -11.89
C LEU A 53 9.34 -9.60 -12.59
N PRO A 54 8.48 -8.61 -12.35
CA PRO A 54 8.64 -7.28 -12.92
C PRO A 54 9.98 -6.66 -12.51
N LYS A 55 10.67 -5.98 -13.42
CA LYS A 55 11.95 -5.31 -13.11
C LYS A 55 11.81 -4.31 -11.95
N LYS A 56 10.67 -3.60 -11.91
CA LYS A 56 10.36 -2.60 -10.89
C LYS A 56 10.17 -3.22 -9.49
N CYS A 57 9.72 -4.48 -9.40
CA CYS A 57 9.54 -5.16 -8.12
C CYS A 57 10.83 -5.16 -7.28
N CYS A 58 11.98 -5.51 -7.87
CA CYS A 58 13.23 -5.56 -7.09
C CYS A 58 13.69 -4.17 -6.62
N HIS A 59 13.40 -3.11 -7.37
CA HIS A 59 13.61 -1.74 -6.91
C HIS A 59 12.71 -1.44 -5.71
N SER A 60 11.43 -1.79 -5.81
CA SER A 60 10.44 -1.56 -4.76
C SER A 60 10.73 -2.36 -3.49
N ILE A 61 11.23 -3.60 -3.58
CA ILE A 61 11.73 -4.36 -2.41
C ILE A 61 12.88 -3.63 -1.71
N ARG A 62 13.82 -3.05 -2.46
CA ARG A 62 14.90 -2.25 -1.86
C ARG A 62 14.35 -1.01 -1.15
N LYS A 63 13.35 -0.33 -1.72
CA LYS A 63 12.68 0.80 -1.07
C LYS A 63 11.92 0.41 0.18
N LEU A 64 11.21 -0.72 0.17
CA LEU A 64 10.57 -1.26 1.36
C LEU A 64 11.59 -1.64 2.44
N ASN A 65 12.74 -2.20 2.06
CA ASN A 65 13.84 -2.46 2.99
C ASN A 65 14.43 -1.17 3.59
N GLU A 66 14.59 -0.11 2.79
CA GLU A 66 15.01 1.20 3.29
C GLU A 66 14.02 1.71 4.36
N ILE A 67 12.72 1.60 4.10
CA ILE A 67 11.67 1.98 5.06
C ILE A 67 11.76 1.12 6.32
N ALA A 68 11.87 -0.20 6.18
CA ALA A 68 11.97 -1.14 7.29
C ALA A 68 13.18 -0.83 8.19
N LYS A 69 14.31 -0.37 7.63
CA LYS A 69 15.52 -0.04 8.39
C LYS A 69 15.44 1.27 9.17
N LYS A 70 14.52 2.19 8.84
CA LYS A 70 14.49 3.53 9.44
C LYS A 70 14.30 3.51 10.96
N THR A 71 13.54 2.56 11.48
CA THR A 71 13.24 2.47 12.92
C THR A 71 13.17 1.01 13.36
N LYS A 72 13.29 0.76 14.68
CA LYS A 72 13.13 -0.59 15.25
C LYS A 72 11.78 -1.23 14.92
N LYS A 73 10.71 -0.42 14.78
CA LYS A 73 9.36 -0.88 14.42
C LYS A 73 9.12 -0.93 12.91
N GLY A 74 10.06 -0.47 12.10
CA GLY A 74 9.92 -0.39 10.64
C GLY A 74 9.48 -1.68 9.98
N PRO A 75 10.05 -2.86 10.30
CA PRO A 75 9.61 -4.13 9.72
C PRO A 75 8.14 -4.45 10.00
N LYS A 76 7.67 -4.17 11.23
CA LYS A 76 6.27 -4.36 11.64
C LYS A 76 5.34 -3.40 10.89
N VAL A 77 5.76 -2.15 10.73
CA VAL A 77 4.99 -1.14 9.94
C VAL A 77 4.86 -1.56 8.49
N VAL A 78 5.95 -1.98 7.84
CA VAL A 78 5.90 -2.43 6.44
C VAL A 78 4.98 -3.65 6.31
N CYS A 79 5.09 -4.63 7.21
CA CYS A 79 4.19 -5.78 7.23
C CYS A 79 2.74 -5.33 7.30
N PHE A 80 2.39 -4.55 8.31
CA PHE A 80 1.02 -4.10 8.59
C PHE A 80 0.39 -3.34 7.42
N CYS A 81 1.14 -2.44 6.79
CA CYS A 81 0.64 -1.72 5.62
C CYS A 81 0.44 -2.64 4.40
N ILE A 82 1.27 -3.68 4.24
CA ILE A 82 1.07 -4.69 3.20
C ILE A 82 -0.15 -5.57 3.52
N GLU A 83 -0.33 -6.01 4.77
CA GLU A 83 -1.51 -6.76 5.22
C GLU A 83 -2.79 -6.01 4.90
N ALA A 84 -2.85 -4.73 5.26
CA ALA A 84 -4.02 -3.90 5.00
C ALA A 84 -4.23 -3.54 3.53
N PHE A 85 -3.19 -3.61 2.69
CA PHE A 85 -3.36 -3.55 1.23
C PHE A 85 -4.02 -4.82 0.69
N MET A 86 -3.70 -5.96 1.30
CA MET A 86 -4.06 -7.30 0.81
C MET A 86 -5.40 -7.81 1.33
N VAL A 87 -5.69 -7.62 2.62
CA VAL A 87 -6.89 -8.13 3.29
C VAL A 87 -8.19 -7.67 2.62
N PRO A 88 -8.38 -6.39 2.26
CA PRO A 88 -9.61 -5.93 1.59
C PRO A 88 -9.86 -6.60 0.23
N GLN A 89 -8.82 -7.14 -0.40
CA GLN A 89 -8.88 -7.77 -1.72
C GLN A 89 -8.98 -9.30 -1.65
N ASP A 90 -9.02 -9.88 -0.44
CA ASP A 90 -8.87 -11.34 -0.21
C ASP A 90 -7.70 -11.92 -1.01
N PHE A 91 -6.60 -11.17 -1.05
CA PHE A 91 -5.44 -11.51 -1.89
C PHE A 91 -4.47 -12.40 -1.11
N HIS A 92 -4.01 -13.49 -1.73
CA HIS A 92 -3.11 -14.46 -1.10
C HIS A 92 -1.81 -14.59 -1.90
N LEU A 93 -0.67 -14.46 -1.21
CA LEU A 93 0.65 -14.62 -1.84
C LEU A 93 1.03 -16.10 -1.92
N LYS A 94 1.74 -16.50 -2.97
CA LYS A 94 2.26 -17.86 -3.13
C LYS A 94 3.56 -18.03 -2.34
N PRO A 95 3.64 -18.96 -1.36
CA PRO A 95 4.85 -19.21 -0.58
C PRO A 95 6.07 -19.53 -1.45
N SER A 96 5.88 -20.24 -2.56
CA SER A 96 6.94 -20.59 -3.51
C SER A 96 7.52 -19.38 -4.25
N ARG A 97 6.73 -18.31 -4.44
CA ARG A 97 7.16 -17.04 -5.07
C ARG A 97 7.90 -16.18 -4.06
N ILE A 98 7.38 -16.09 -2.83
CA ILE A 98 8.03 -15.40 -1.69
C ILE A 98 9.44 -15.95 -1.47
N LYS A 99 9.59 -17.27 -1.33
CA LYS A 99 10.90 -17.94 -1.12
C LYS A 99 11.92 -17.66 -2.21
N LYS A 100 11.48 -17.41 -3.45
CA LYS A 100 12.36 -17.13 -4.60
C LYS A 100 12.76 -15.66 -4.71
N LEU A 101 12.01 -14.75 -4.06
CA LEU A 101 12.17 -13.31 -4.23
C LEU A 101 13.57 -12.81 -3.81
N PRO A 102 14.14 -13.18 -2.65
CA PRO A 102 15.46 -12.68 -2.24
C PRO A 102 16.56 -13.04 -3.25
N LYS A 103 16.56 -14.30 -3.70
CA LYS A 103 17.52 -14.81 -4.70
C LYS A 103 17.36 -14.10 -6.04
N LYS A 104 16.14 -13.85 -6.50
CA LYS A 104 15.88 -13.18 -7.78
C LYS A 104 16.24 -11.68 -7.76
N CYS A 105 16.05 -11.02 -6.62
CA CYS A 105 16.34 -9.59 -6.48
C CYS A 105 17.74 -9.28 -5.94
N HIS A 106 18.51 -10.30 -5.57
CA HIS A 106 19.82 -10.17 -4.93
C HIS A 106 19.77 -9.24 -3.71
N THR A 107 18.76 -9.41 -2.87
CA THR A 107 18.54 -8.62 -1.66
C THR A 107 17.80 -9.46 -0.63
N ASP A 108 18.15 -9.33 0.64
CA ASP A 108 17.36 -9.88 1.72
C ASP A 108 16.04 -9.11 1.85
N ILE A 109 15.03 -9.72 2.47
CA ILE A 109 13.77 -9.06 2.82
C ILE A 109 13.81 -8.81 4.33
N LEU A 110 13.66 -7.55 4.73
CA LEU A 110 13.86 -7.11 6.11
C LEU A 110 12.55 -6.91 6.88
N PHE A 111 11.47 -7.45 6.35
CA PHE A 111 10.13 -7.39 6.92
C PHE A 111 9.42 -8.71 6.68
N PRO A 112 8.51 -9.12 7.59
CA PRO A 112 7.73 -10.34 7.39
C PRO A 112 6.86 -10.26 6.14
N ILE A 113 6.88 -11.33 5.35
CA ILE A 113 5.92 -11.60 4.29
C ILE A 113 5.46 -13.05 4.44
N SER A 114 4.16 -13.28 4.37
CA SER A 114 3.53 -14.60 4.42
C SER A 114 2.37 -14.69 3.42
N GLU A 115 1.77 -15.87 3.27
CA GLU A 115 0.68 -16.11 2.33
C GLU A 115 -0.53 -15.20 2.58
N THR A 116 -0.96 -15.08 3.84
CA THR A 116 -2.10 -14.27 4.28
C THR A 116 -1.68 -12.96 4.97
N MET A 117 -0.39 -12.62 4.93
CA MET A 117 0.18 -11.43 5.57
C MET A 117 -0.19 -11.24 7.05
N ASN A 118 -0.20 -12.29 7.87
CA ASN A 118 -0.45 -12.13 9.31
C ASN A 118 0.70 -11.36 9.99
N CYS A 119 0.48 -10.08 10.32
CA CYS A 119 1.48 -9.22 10.94
C CYS A 119 1.39 -9.14 12.47
N SER A 120 0.55 -9.98 13.08
CA SER A 120 0.39 -10.11 14.53
C SER A 120 1.58 -10.82 15.20
N PHE A 121 2.78 -10.76 14.61
CA PHE A 121 3.96 -11.42 15.16
C PHE A 121 4.34 -10.83 16.53
N ASP A 122 4.17 -11.68 17.53
CA ASP A 122 4.69 -11.55 18.89
C ASP A 122 6.21 -11.37 18.86
N GLU A 123 6.72 -10.57 19.79
CA GLU A 123 8.11 -10.16 19.87
C GLU A 123 9.02 -11.38 20.09
N ARG A 124 9.82 -11.75 19.09
CA ARG A 124 10.96 -12.64 19.29
C ARG A 124 12.25 -11.94 18.88
#